data_AF-A0A1V3SSW7-F1
#
_entry.id   AF-A0A1V3SSW7-F1
#
_cell.length_a   1.000
_cell.length_b   1.000
_cell.length_c   1.000
_cell.angle_alpha   90.00
_cell.angle_beta   90.00
_cell.angle_gamma   90.00
#
_symmetry.space_group_name_H-M   'P 1'
#
loop_
_entity.id
_entity.type
_entity.pdbx_description
1 polymer ?
#
loop_
_entity_poly.entity_id
_entity_poly.type
_entity_poly.pdbx_seq_one_letter_code
_entity_poly.pdbx_strand_id
1 'polypeptide(L)'
;MSSNTEKTPSNATLVFIKSDPRESPRPAEAVRVTAGLVGGEIPVSLYLFREALPLFEDNLEDMEDGEILTKFWNQFPEMGVEIFYEPDPDVPPPAGARPMSPEELSEYLEGFSQFLFF
;
A
#
# COMPACT_ATOMS: atom_id res chain seq x y z
N MET A 1 7.29 21.93 22.42
CA MET A 1 6.15 21.80 21.49
C MET A 1 5.98 20.33 21.23
N SER A 2 5.00 19.71 21.87
CA SER A 2 4.78 18.26 21.75
C SER A 2 4.19 17.99 20.37
N SER A 3 4.89 17.19 19.57
CA SER A 3 4.32 16.62 18.34
C SER A 3 3.13 15.75 18.76
N ASN A 4 1.95 16.11 18.27
CA ASN A 4 0.73 15.36 18.48
C ASN A 4 0.72 14.22 17.46
N THR A 5 1.50 13.17 17.70
CA THR A 5 1.34 11.92 16.97
C THR A 5 0.06 11.27 17.49
N GLU A 6 -1.01 11.38 16.71
CA GLU A 6 -2.17 10.53 16.89
C GLU A 6 -1.67 9.09 16.94
N LYS A 7 -1.84 8.45 18.11
CA LYS A 7 -1.42 7.08 18.32
C LYS A 7 -2.22 6.22 17.34
N THR A 8 -1.54 5.65 16.35
CA THR A 8 -2.13 4.65 15.47
C THR A 8 -2.82 3.58 16.32
N PRO A 9 -4.07 3.21 16.04
CA PRO A 9 -4.82 2.26 16.86
C PRO A 9 -4.05 0.94 16.99
N SER A 10 -4.13 0.29 18.16
CA SER A 10 -3.32 -0.89 18.53
C SER A 10 -3.50 -2.13 17.62
N ASN A 11 -4.36 -2.06 16.59
CA ASN A 11 -4.72 -3.14 15.68
C ASN A 11 -4.49 -2.77 14.19
N ALA A 12 -3.70 -1.74 13.89
CA ALA A 12 -3.43 -1.37 12.51
C ALA A 12 -2.51 -2.38 11.81
N THR A 13 -2.86 -2.73 10.58
CA THR A 13 -2.10 -3.64 9.70
C THR A 13 -1.34 -2.85 8.66
N LEU A 14 -0.07 -3.18 8.45
CA LEU A 14 0.70 -2.68 7.31
C LEU A 14 0.94 -3.82 6.32
N VAL A 15 0.57 -3.59 5.07
CA VAL A 15 0.77 -4.56 3.98
C VAL A 15 1.91 -4.09 3.11
N PHE A 16 2.95 -4.91 3.01
CA PHE A 16 4.10 -4.69 2.14
C PHE A 16 3.88 -5.36 0.79
N ILE A 17 4.07 -4.60 -0.28
CA ILE A 17 4.02 -5.10 -1.66
C ILE A 17 5.39 -4.88 -2.28
N LYS A 18 6.11 -5.98 -2.57
CA LYS A 18 7.49 -5.94 -3.07
C LYS A 18 7.65 -6.39 -4.52
N SER A 19 6.73 -7.19 -5.04
CA SER A 19 6.88 -7.78 -6.38
C SER A 19 6.39 -6.83 -7.47
N ASP A 20 6.96 -6.97 -8.67
CA ASP A 20 6.49 -6.28 -9.88
C ASP A 20 5.14 -6.88 -10.33
N PRO A 21 4.06 -6.07 -10.42
CA PRO A 21 2.74 -6.56 -10.82
C PRO A 21 2.68 -7.00 -12.28
N ARG A 22 3.66 -6.64 -13.11
CA ARG A 22 3.76 -7.08 -14.51
C ARG A 22 4.30 -8.50 -14.65
N GLU A 23 4.93 -9.02 -13.60
CA GLU A 23 5.63 -10.32 -13.61
C GLU A 23 5.14 -11.28 -12.52
N SER A 24 4.26 -10.82 -11.63
CA SER A 24 3.84 -11.58 -10.45
C SER A 24 2.39 -11.28 -10.05
N PRO A 25 1.59 -12.30 -9.69
CA PRO A 25 0.23 -12.10 -9.16
C PRO A 25 0.22 -11.59 -7.71
N ARG A 26 1.38 -11.56 -7.02
CA ARG A 26 1.49 -11.21 -5.59
C ARG A 26 0.92 -9.82 -5.25
N PRO A 27 1.13 -8.77 -6.07
CA PRO A 27 0.50 -7.47 -5.82
C PRO A 27 -1.03 -7.53 -5.87
N ALA A 28 -1.61 -8.28 -6.83
CA ALA A 28 -3.06 -8.47 -6.90
C ALA A 28 -3.60 -9.24 -5.68
N GLU A 29 -2.89 -10.25 -5.20
CA GLU A 29 -3.21 -10.93 -3.94
C GLU A 29 -3.22 -9.94 -2.76
N ALA A 30 -2.20 -9.08 -2.66
CA ALA A 30 -2.11 -8.06 -1.63
C ALA A 30 -3.30 -7.09 -1.67
N VAL A 31 -3.64 -6.60 -2.86
CA VAL A 31 -4.79 -5.73 -3.10
C VAL A 31 -6.10 -6.40 -2.67
N ARG A 32 -6.32 -7.66 -3.09
CA ARG A 32 -7.53 -8.40 -2.69
C ARG A 32 -7.62 -8.60 -1.17
N VAL A 33 -6.51 -8.90 -0.51
CA VAL A 33 -6.46 -9.06 0.96
C VAL A 33 -6.76 -7.74 1.65
N THR A 34 -6.14 -6.63 1.22
CA THR A 34 -6.39 -5.29 1.75
C THR A 34 -7.86 -4.90 1.62
N ALA A 35 -8.49 -5.14 0.46
CA ALA A 35 -9.91 -4.90 0.27
C ALA A 35 -10.79 -5.68 1.27
N GLY A 36 -10.43 -6.94 1.55
CA GLY A 36 -11.10 -7.76 2.56
C GLY A 36 -10.92 -7.23 3.99
N LEU A 37 -9.73 -6.76 4.34
CA LEU A 37 -9.44 -6.17 5.66
C LEU A 37 -10.24 -4.89 5.88
N VAL A 38 -10.27 -3.98 4.90
CA VAL A 38 -11.07 -2.76 4.99
C VAL A 38 -12.56 -3.08 5.09
N GLY A 39 -13.05 -4.03 4.29
CA GLY A 39 -14.45 -4.47 4.37
C GLY A 39 -14.84 -5.07 5.72
N GLY A 40 -13.85 -5.57 6.49
CA GLY A 40 -14.00 -6.01 7.88
C GLY A 40 -13.71 -4.93 8.93
N GLU A 41 -13.62 -3.66 8.53
CA GLU A 41 -13.31 -2.50 9.38
C GLU A 41 -11.95 -2.59 10.10
N ILE A 42 -11.00 -3.32 9.52
CA ILE A 42 -9.63 -3.41 10.04
C ILE A 42 -8.80 -2.25 9.46
N PRO A 43 -8.22 -1.36 10.31
CA PRO A 43 -7.37 -0.29 9.82
C PRO A 43 -6.15 -0.85 9.10
N VAL A 44 -5.94 -0.42 7.85
CA VAL A 44 -4.87 -0.94 7.00
C VAL A 44 -4.21 0.18 6.20
N SER A 45 -2.88 0.09 6.11
CA SER A 45 -2.05 0.91 5.23
C SER A 45 -1.24 0.01 4.31
N LEU A 46 -0.79 0.56 3.18
CA LEU A 46 0.10 -0.12 2.23
C LEU A 46 1.49 0.53 2.25
N TYR A 47 2.52 -0.29 2.06
CA TYR A 47 3.86 0.17 1.70
C TYR A 47 4.31 -0.53 0.41
N LEU A 48 4.59 0.25 -0.63
CA LEU A 48 5.07 -0.24 -1.92
C LEU A 48 6.59 -0.04 -2.00
N PHE A 49 7.32 -1.12 -2.27
CA PHE A 49 8.71 -1.00 -2.72
C PHE A 49 8.75 -0.57 -4.19
N ARG A 50 9.92 -0.12 -4.66
CA ARG A 50 10.10 0.43 -6.01
C ARG A 50 9.58 -0.49 -7.13
N GLU A 51 9.81 -1.78 -6.98
CA GLU A 51 9.40 -2.80 -7.93
C GLU A 51 7.88 -2.90 -8.06
N ALA A 52 7.12 -2.52 -7.02
CA ALA A 52 5.66 -2.51 -7.02
C ALA A 52 5.04 -1.18 -7.52
N LEU A 53 5.86 -0.16 -7.79
CA LEU A 53 5.37 1.14 -8.27
C LEU A 53 4.68 1.12 -9.64
N PRO A 54 4.85 0.12 -10.53
CA PRO A 54 3.98 0.01 -11.70
C PRO A 54 2.49 -0.03 -11.35
N LEU A 55 2.09 -0.37 -10.13
CA LEU A 55 0.70 -0.19 -9.64
C LEU A 55 0.18 1.26 -9.72
N PHE A 56 1.05 2.24 -9.95
CA PHE A 56 0.64 3.64 -10.17
C PHE A 56 0.31 3.94 -11.64
N GLU A 57 0.57 3.02 -12.56
CA GLU A 57 0.24 3.16 -13.97
C GLU A 57 -1.28 2.98 -14.20
N ASP A 58 -1.81 3.67 -15.22
CA ASP A 58 -3.25 3.67 -15.52
C ASP A 58 -3.76 2.33 -16.13
N ASN A 59 -2.86 1.50 -16.66
CA ASN A 59 -3.17 0.26 -17.39
C ASN A 59 -3.06 -1.00 -16.51
N LEU A 60 -3.70 -0.97 -15.35
CA LEU A 60 -3.70 -2.09 -14.39
C LEU A 60 -4.26 -3.40 -14.99
N GLU A 61 -5.11 -3.32 -16.00
CA GLU A 61 -5.67 -4.49 -16.70
C GLU A 61 -4.62 -5.33 -17.43
N ASP A 62 -3.47 -4.75 -17.78
CA ASP A 62 -2.38 -5.44 -18.48
C ASP A 62 -1.44 -6.19 -17.51
N MET A 63 -1.65 -6.03 -16.20
CA MET A 63 -0.83 -6.66 -15.15
C MET A 63 -1.31 -8.09 -14.85
N GLU A 64 -0.47 -8.85 -14.15
CA GLU A 64 -0.85 -10.17 -13.63
C GLU A 64 -2.03 -10.04 -12.66
N ASP A 65 -3.09 -10.81 -12.92
CA ASP A 65 -4.39 -10.68 -12.25
C ASP A 65 -4.98 -9.24 -12.28
N GLY A 66 -4.76 -8.52 -13.38
CA GLY A 66 -5.21 -7.14 -13.58
C GLY A 66 -6.70 -6.89 -13.29
N GLU A 67 -7.57 -7.88 -13.51
CA GLU A 67 -8.99 -7.80 -13.17
C GLU A 67 -9.25 -7.51 -11.68
N ILE A 68 -8.38 -8.00 -10.79
CA ILE A 68 -8.44 -7.74 -9.35
C ILE A 68 -7.95 -6.31 -9.07
N LEU A 69 -6.86 -5.90 -9.71
CA LEU A 69 -6.27 -4.57 -9.53
C LEU A 69 -7.24 -3.47 -9.96
N THR A 70 -7.77 -3.54 -11.18
CA THR A 70 -8.76 -2.59 -11.70
C THR A 70 -9.99 -2.49 -10.81
N LYS A 71 -10.41 -3.60 -10.19
CA LYS A 71 -11.60 -3.64 -9.34
C LYS A 71 -11.43 -2.90 -8.01
N PHE A 72 -10.26 -3.00 -7.38
CA PHE A 72 -10.07 -2.58 -5.99
C PHE A 72 -9.07 -1.44 -5.80
N TRP A 73 -7.97 -1.42 -6.55
CA TRP A 73 -6.83 -0.53 -6.30
C TRP A 73 -7.24 0.96 -6.28
N ASN A 74 -7.98 1.39 -7.29
CA ASN A 74 -8.39 2.79 -7.44
C ASN A 74 -9.41 3.24 -6.38
N GLN A 75 -10.01 2.31 -5.61
CA GLN A 75 -10.99 2.61 -4.56
C GLN A 75 -10.34 2.89 -3.21
N PHE A 76 -9.09 2.48 -3.01
CA PHE A 76 -8.38 2.53 -1.73
C PHE A 76 -8.31 3.92 -1.07
N PRO A 77 -8.04 5.02 -1.81
CA PRO A 77 -8.08 6.36 -1.21
C PRO A 77 -9.45 6.72 -0.63
N GLU A 78 -10.54 6.38 -1.33
CA GLU A 78 -11.91 6.63 -0.88
C GLU A 78 -12.29 5.75 0.32
N MET A 79 -11.68 4.57 0.40
CA MET A 79 -11.84 3.62 1.50
C MET A 79 -10.94 3.92 2.71
N GLY A 80 -10.16 5.00 2.68
CA GLY A 80 -9.31 5.44 3.79
C GLY A 80 -8.00 4.65 3.94
N VAL A 81 -7.59 3.91 2.92
CA VAL A 81 -6.29 3.20 2.91
C VAL A 81 -5.19 4.21 2.60
N GLU A 82 -4.25 4.37 3.53
CA GLU A 82 -3.05 5.18 3.29
C GLU A 82 -2.03 4.38 2.48
N ILE A 83 -1.50 5.00 1.42
CA ILE A 83 -0.49 4.41 0.54
C ILE A 83 0.84 5.11 0.79
N PHE A 84 1.79 4.38 1.36
CA PHE A 84 3.19 4.76 1.46
C PHE A 84 3.99 4.08 0.36
N TYR A 85 5.07 4.71 -0.10
CA TYR A 85 5.90 4.13 -1.15
C TYR A 85 7.36 4.53 -1.03
N GLU A 86 8.25 3.61 -1.42
CA GLU A 86 9.67 3.89 -1.59
C GLU A 86 9.86 4.85 -2.78
N PRO A 87 10.41 6.06 -2.59
CA PRO A 87 10.53 7.04 -3.66
C PRO A 87 11.42 6.56 -4.80
N ASP A 88 10.94 6.76 -6.03
CA ASP A 88 11.69 6.59 -7.27
C ASP A 88 11.59 7.89 -8.09
N PRO A 89 12.71 8.48 -8.55
CA PRO A 89 12.69 9.74 -9.31
C PRO A 89 11.99 9.63 -10.67
N ASP A 90 11.88 8.44 -11.23
CA ASP A 90 11.35 8.21 -12.59
C ASP A 90 9.87 7.82 -12.59
N VAL A 91 9.29 7.53 -11.42
CA VAL A 91 7.88 7.10 -11.29
C VAL A 91 7.06 8.16 -10.54
N PRO A 92 6.14 8.87 -11.21
CA PRO A 92 5.29 9.84 -10.54
C PRO A 92 4.25 9.13 -9.63
N PRO A 93 4.06 9.59 -8.39
CA PRO A 93 3.07 9.00 -7.49
C PRO A 93 1.65 9.47 -7.82
N PRO A 94 0.61 8.68 -7.50
CA PRO A 94 -0.76 9.12 -7.57
C PRO A 94 -1.07 10.13 -6.46
N ALA A 95 -2.15 10.89 -6.62
CA ALA A 95 -2.59 11.85 -5.63
C ALA A 95 -2.89 11.16 -4.28
N GLY A 96 -2.35 11.70 -3.19
CA GLY A 96 -2.58 11.20 -1.83
C GLY A 96 -1.60 10.10 -1.38
N ALA A 97 -0.83 9.49 -2.28
CA ALA A 97 0.28 8.62 -1.89
C ALA A 97 1.40 9.43 -1.22
N ARG A 98 2.05 8.86 -0.21
CA ARG A 98 3.07 9.54 0.60
C ARG A 98 4.44 8.86 0.43
N PRO A 99 5.48 9.59 0.02
CA PRO A 99 6.83 9.05 -0.07
C PRO A 99 7.33 8.68 1.33
N MET A 100 8.01 7.53 1.44
CA MET A 100 8.62 7.06 2.68
C MET A 100 9.82 6.15 2.36
N SER A 101 11.02 6.57 2.73
CA SER A 101 12.21 5.74 2.55
C SER A 101 12.17 4.50 3.47
N PRO A 102 12.94 3.44 3.17
CA PRO A 102 13.05 2.28 4.08
C PRO A 102 13.55 2.65 5.49
N GLU A 103 14.40 3.67 5.59
CA GLU A 103 14.87 4.21 6.88
C GLU A 103 13.73 4.89 7.64
N GLU A 104 12.96 5.77 6.98
CA GLU A 104 11.79 6.43 7.59
C GLU A 104 10.70 5.42 7.97
N LEU A 105 10.50 4.40 7.13
CA LEU A 105 9.57 3.30 7.41
C LEU A 105 9.91 2.61 8.73
N SER A 106 11.20 2.38 9.02
CA SER A 106 11.61 1.67 10.23
C SER A 106 11.12 2.34 11.52
N GLU A 107 11.10 3.67 11.56
CA GLU A 107 10.58 4.46 12.67
C GLU A 107 9.04 4.46 12.69
N TYR A 108 8.41 4.31 11.52
CA TYR A 108 6.97 4.27 11.34
C TYR A 108 6.34 2.93 11.73
N LEU A 109 7.11 1.83 11.73
CA LEU A 109 6.63 0.49 12.06
C LEU A 109 6.00 0.39 13.47
N GLU A 110 6.44 1.21 14.42
CA GLU A 110 5.92 1.21 15.80
C GLU A 110 4.40 1.51 15.86
N GLY A 111 3.83 2.12 14.82
CA GLY A 111 2.40 2.38 14.71
C GLY A 111 1.56 1.16 14.36
N PHE A 112 2.16 0.05 13.93
CA PHE A 112 1.44 -1.14 13.46
C PHE A 112 1.69 -2.32 14.39
N SER A 113 0.67 -3.18 14.52
CA SER A 113 0.78 -4.41 15.32
C SER A 113 0.75 -5.67 14.47
N GLN A 114 0.41 -5.55 13.19
CA GLN A 114 0.36 -6.65 12.22
C GLN A 114 1.04 -6.24 10.91
N PHE A 115 1.76 -7.17 10.32
CA PHE A 115 2.50 -6.97 9.08
C PHE A 115 2.24 -8.12 8.12
N LEU A 116 1.83 -7.81 6.90
CA LEU A 116 1.65 -8.80 5.83
C LEU A 116 2.64 -8.52 4.71
N PHE A 117 3.21 -9.56 4.12
CA PHE A 117 4.26 -9.44 3.10
C PHE A 117 3.86 -10.17 1.82
N PHE A 118 3.87 -9.43 0.71
CA PHE A 118 3.50 -9.90 -0.61
C PHE A 118 4.63 -9.77 -1.62
#